data_AF-A0A434VWA7-F1
#
_entry.id   AF-A0A434VWA7-F1
#
_cell.length_a   1.000
_cell.length_b   1.000
_cell.length_c   1.000
_cell.angle_alpha   90.00
_cell.angle_beta   90.00
_cell.angle_gamma   90.00
#
_symmetry.space_group_name_H-M   'P 1'
#
loop_
_entity.id
_entity.type
_entity.pdbx_description
1 polymer ?
#
loop_
_entity_poly.entity_id
_entity_poly.type
_entity_poly.pdbx_seq_one_letter_code
_entity_poly.pdbx_strand_id
1 'polypeptide(L)'
;MATIRKRELPSGKFVWQCDYRDGAGKRRHKQFPTKKAADDFLLTARGQVRAGTHVADSQSKTIDQAAKLWLAQVEKDGKERATVDRYTETYEKQVKPRFGATKLNAVTTPSLQTFIDDLVGTMSLSSLKKVKGCLVSVFKYAVSRGLAAHNPAREVALPENNRGRKRPEMPTKEELRNILKYTPARWQPFVRLATVTGMRASELRGLKWS
;
A
#
# COMPACT_ATOMS: atom_id res chain seq x y z
N MET A 1 -34.08 -0.78 12.37
CA MET A 1 -34.76 -0.66 11.06
C MET A 1 -34.09 0.39 10.22
N ALA A 2 -33.80 0.09 8.95
CA ALA A 2 -33.28 1.06 8.00
C ALA A 2 -34.42 1.52 7.09
N THR A 3 -34.60 2.82 6.95
CA THR A 3 -35.74 3.46 6.30
C THR A 3 -35.29 4.37 5.17
N ILE A 4 -36.05 4.40 4.07
CA ILE A 4 -35.84 5.35 2.97
C ILE A 4 -37.00 6.33 2.99
N ARG A 5 -36.69 7.62 2.98
CA ARG A 5 -37.68 8.71 2.94
C ARG A 5 -37.32 9.72 1.86
N LYS A 6 -38.35 10.25 1.20
CA LYS A 6 -38.22 11.39 0.29
C LYS A 6 -38.14 12.66 1.15
N ARG A 7 -37.15 13.51 0.90
CA ARG A 7 -36.92 14.78 1.59
C ARG A 7 -36.80 15.90 0.57
N GLU A 8 -37.43 17.03 0.86
CA GLU A 8 -37.26 18.26 0.10
C GLU A 8 -36.13 19.09 0.72
N LEU A 9 -35.19 19.55 -0.11
CA LEU A 9 -34.11 20.44 0.29
C LEU A 9 -34.62 21.89 0.33
N PRO A 10 -33.96 22.79 1.09
CA PRO A 10 -34.27 24.24 1.06
C PRO A 10 -34.19 24.86 -0.34
N SER A 11 -33.54 24.19 -1.28
CA SER A 11 -33.44 24.58 -2.70
C SER A 11 -34.63 24.10 -3.57
N GLY A 12 -35.68 23.53 -2.99
CA GLY A 12 -36.84 22.97 -3.71
C GLY A 12 -36.58 21.65 -4.47
N LYS A 13 -35.40 21.04 -4.30
CA LYS A 13 -35.06 19.76 -4.93
C LYS A 13 -35.43 18.59 -4.04
N PHE A 14 -36.02 17.55 -4.62
CA PHE A 14 -36.30 16.29 -3.92
C PHE A 14 -35.08 15.36 -3.92
N VAL A 15 -34.72 14.87 -2.74
CA VAL A 15 -33.68 13.85 -2.53
C VAL A 15 -34.22 12.70 -1.70
N TRP A 16 -33.68 11.51 -1.92
CA TRP A 16 -34.00 10.30 -1.17
C TRP A 16 -32.97 10.12 -0.06
N GLN A 17 -33.40 10.20 1.19
CA GLN A 17 -32.57 9.98 2.36
C GLN A 17 -32.73 8.54 2.85
N CYS A 18 -31.63 7.80 2.88
CA CYS A 18 -31.52 6.48 3.48
C CYS A 18 -30.98 6.63 4.90
N ASP A 19 -31.74 6.19 5.91
CA ASP A 19 -31.37 6.17 7.32
C ASP A 19 -31.13 4.71 7.75
N TYR A 20 -29.96 4.38 8.30
CA TYR A 20 -29.61 3.04 8.79
C TYR A 20 -28.75 3.12 10.06
N ARG A 21 -28.54 1.99 10.74
CA ARG A 21 -27.59 1.91 11.86
C ARG A 21 -26.34 1.16 11.41
N ASP A 22 -25.17 1.68 11.77
CA ASP A 22 -23.90 0.99 11.56
C ASP A 22 -23.72 -0.17 12.56
N GLY A 23 -22.64 -0.96 12.40
CA GLY A 23 -22.35 -2.09 13.28
C GLY A 23 -22.10 -1.71 14.75
N ALA A 24 -21.82 -0.43 15.02
CA ALA A 24 -21.68 0.14 16.36
C ALA A 24 -23.01 0.70 16.92
N GLY A 25 -24.13 0.50 16.21
CA GLY A 25 -25.46 0.95 16.62
C GLY A 25 -25.74 2.44 16.38
N LYS A 26 -24.81 3.19 15.79
CA LYS A 26 -24.96 4.63 15.54
C LYS A 26 -25.82 4.86 14.30
N ARG A 27 -26.77 5.80 14.39
CA ARG A 27 -27.60 6.20 13.25
C ARG A 27 -26.76 6.94 12.21
N ARG A 28 -26.84 6.49 10.97
CA ARG A 28 -26.21 7.08 9.78
C ARG A 28 -27.26 7.38 8.75
N HIS A 29 -27.02 8.43 7.97
CA HIS A 29 -27.87 8.77 6.87
C HIS A 29 -27.06 9.18 5.64
N LYS A 30 -27.57 8.87 4.46
CA LYS A 30 -26.99 9.29 3.18
C LYS A 30 -28.10 9.67 2.21
N GLN A 31 -27.87 10.74 1.45
CA GLN A 31 -28.84 11.29 0.50
C GLN A 31 -28.47 10.89 -0.92
N PHE A 32 -29.47 10.60 -1.73
CA PHE A 32 -29.35 10.18 -3.12
C PHE A 32 -30.36 10.92 -3.99
N PRO A 33 -30.06 11.16 -5.29
CA PRO A 33 -30.99 11.81 -6.20
C PRO A 33 -32.17 10.91 -6.59
N THR A 34 -32.00 9.58 -6.57
CA THR A 34 -33.04 8.62 -6.99
C THR A 34 -33.32 7.59 -5.90
N LYS A 35 -34.56 7.09 -5.87
CA LYS A 35 -34.97 6.02 -4.94
C LYS A 35 -34.16 4.75 -5.16
N LYS A 36 -33.95 4.37 -6.43
CA LYS A 36 -33.17 3.19 -6.83
C LYS A 36 -31.74 3.23 -6.30
N ALA A 37 -31.04 4.37 -6.43
CA ALA A 37 -29.70 4.53 -5.89
C ALA A 37 -29.67 4.43 -4.35
N ALA A 38 -30.73 4.90 -3.68
CA ALA A 38 -30.86 4.75 -2.23
C ALA A 38 -31.08 3.29 -1.82
N ASP A 39 -31.92 2.54 -2.55
CA ASP A 39 -32.17 1.11 -2.33
C ASP A 39 -30.91 0.25 -2.53
N ASP A 40 -30.19 0.45 -3.65
CA ASP A 40 -28.95 -0.27 -3.98
C ASP A 40 -27.86 -0.03 -2.92
N PHE A 41 -27.73 1.22 -2.47
CA PHE A 41 -26.82 1.57 -1.38
C PHE A 41 -27.22 0.89 -0.06
N LEU A 42 -28.52 0.84 0.26
CA LEU A 42 -29.02 0.29 1.51
C LEU A 42 -28.82 -1.24 1.55
N LEU A 43 -29.01 -1.93 0.43
CA LEU A 43 -28.66 -3.36 0.26
C LEU A 43 -27.18 -3.60 0.54
N THR A 44 -26.30 -2.82 -0.08
CA THR A 44 -24.85 -2.94 0.09
C THR A 44 -24.42 -2.61 1.53
N ALA A 45 -24.95 -1.53 2.11
CA ALA A 45 -24.65 -1.10 3.47
C ALA A 45 -25.15 -2.12 4.51
N ARG A 46 -26.34 -2.71 4.33
CA ARG A 46 -26.83 -3.81 5.19
C ARG A 46 -25.90 -5.02 5.15
N GLY A 47 -25.42 -5.40 3.95
CA GLY A 47 -24.46 -6.48 3.80
C GLY A 47 -23.15 -6.21 4.55
N GLN A 48 -22.59 -5.00 4.39
CA GLN A 48 -21.38 -4.59 5.09
C GLN A 48 -21.57 -4.49 6.61
N VAL A 49 -22.73 -4.01 7.08
CA VAL A 49 -23.03 -3.90 8.52
C VAL A 49 -23.15 -5.30 9.13
N ARG A 50 -23.83 -6.23 8.45
CA ARG A 50 -23.94 -7.62 8.87
C ARG A 50 -22.58 -8.33 8.89
N ALA A 51 -21.71 -8.01 7.93
CA ALA A 51 -20.35 -8.52 7.88
C ALA A 51 -19.38 -7.84 8.87
N GLY A 52 -19.83 -6.81 9.61
CA GLY A 52 -18.97 -6.04 10.52
C GLY A 52 -17.91 -5.17 9.82
N THR A 53 -17.95 -5.05 8.50
CA THR A 53 -16.95 -4.33 7.68
C THR A 53 -17.41 -2.94 7.26
N HIS A 54 -18.60 -2.51 7.69
CA HIS A 54 -19.15 -1.22 7.30
C HIS A 54 -18.42 -0.05 7.97
N VAL A 55 -17.73 0.74 7.15
CA VAL A 55 -17.14 2.03 7.54
C VAL A 55 -17.94 3.12 6.84
N ALA A 56 -18.58 4.00 7.60
CA ALA A 56 -19.33 5.11 7.01
C ALA A 56 -18.40 6.10 6.31
N ASP A 57 -18.81 6.63 5.15
CA ASP A 57 -18.02 7.62 4.36
C ASP A 57 -17.67 8.89 5.15
N SER A 58 -18.46 9.24 6.17
CA SER A 58 -18.22 10.37 7.07
C SER A 58 -17.06 10.13 8.06
N GLN A 59 -16.69 8.86 8.29
CA GLN A 59 -15.59 8.46 9.17
C GLN A 59 -14.43 7.81 8.44
N SER A 60 -14.57 7.56 7.14
CA SER A 60 -13.50 7.00 6.32
C SER A 60 -12.31 7.96 6.31
N LYS A 61 -11.18 7.47 6.84
CA LYS A 61 -9.91 8.19 6.81
C LYS A 61 -9.39 8.28 5.39
N THR A 62 -8.60 9.31 5.12
CA THR A 62 -7.86 9.40 3.86
C THR A 62 -6.71 8.39 3.84
N ILE A 63 -6.21 8.09 2.65
CA ILE A 63 -5.02 7.24 2.49
C ILE A 63 -3.81 7.87 3.21
N ASP A 64 -3.66 9.19 3.18
CA ASP A 64 -2.58 9.88 3.92
C ASP A 64 -2.66 9.67 5.43
N GLN A 65 -3.85 9.78 6.01
CA GLN A 65 -4.05 9.50 7.42
C GLN A 65 -3.77 8.02 7.75
N ALA A 66 -4.21 7.10 6.89
CA ALA A 66 -3.97 5.67 7.09
C ALA A 66 -2.48 5.30 6.95
N ALA A 67 -1.79 5.88 5.96
CA ALA A 67 -0.38 5.66 5.71
C ALA A 67 0.49 6.19 6.85
N LYS A 68 0.19 7.38 7.39
CA LYS A 68 0.89 7.92 8.56
C LYS A 68 0.73 7.04 9.80
N LEU A 69 -0.48 6.57 10.07
CA LEU A 69 -0.73 5.63 11.18
C LEU A 69 0.00 4.31 10.98
N TRP A 70 0.04 3.81 9.75
CA TRP A 70 0.76 2.59 9.41
C TRP A 70 2.28 2.76 9.57
N LEU A 71 2.86 3.85 9.06
CA LEU A 71 4.30 4.13 9.18
C LEU A 71 4.71 4.26 10.66
N ALA A 72 3.91 4.98 11.46
CA ALA A 72 4.14 5.09 12.91
C ALA A 72 4.05 3.73 13.62
N GLN A 73 3.17 2.83 13.18
CA GLN A 73 3.11 1.46 13.70
C GLN A 73 4.35 0.66 13.30
N VAL A 74 4.77 0.77 12.04
CA VAL A 74 5.95 0.08 11.50
C VAL A 74 7.23 0.48 12.25
N GLU A 75 7.36 1.75 12.62
CA GLU A 75 8.44 2.24 13.48
C GLU A 75 8.37 1.64 14.89
N LYS A 76 7.16 1.61 15.49
CA LYS A 76 6.94 1.01 16.82
C LYS A 76 7.21 -0.50 16.85
N ASP A 77 6.93 -1.21 15.76
CA ASP A 77 7.19 -2.65 15.62
C ASP A 77 8.69 -2.96 15.52
N GLY A 78 9.57 -1.95 15.53
CA GLY A 78 11.01 -2.14 15.52
C GLY A 78 11.57 -2.59 14.18
N LYS A 79 10.87 -2.32 13.06
CA LYS A 79 11.44 -2.60 11.74
C LYS A 79 12.71 -1.80 11.51
N GLU A 80 13.63 -2.40 10.76
CA GLU A 80 14.88 -1.75 10.35
C GLU A 80 14.61 -0.36 9.74
N ARG A 81 15.33 0.65 10.21
CA ARG A 81 15.18 2.05 9.78
C ARG A 81 15.21 2.22 8.25
N ALA A 82 16.14 1.55 7.57
CA ALA A 82 16.25 1.59 6.11
C ALA A 82 14.96 1.08 5.40
N THR A 83 14.26 0.14 6.02
CA THR A 83 12.97 -0.36 5.51
C THR A 83 11.86 0.67 5.71
N VAL A 84 11.83 1.35 6.86
CA VAL A 84 10.89 2.44 7.14
C VAL A 84 11.11 3.58 6.16
N ASP A 85 12.34 4.07 6.03
CA ASP A 85 12.71 5.16 5.14
C ASP A 85 12.29 4.87 3.70
N ARG A 86 12.54 3.64 3.23
CA ARG A 86 12.10 3.20 1.90
C ARG A 86 10.59 3.21 1.73
N TYR A 87 9.82 2.79 2.74
CA TYR A 87 8.35 2.85 2.68
C TYR A 87 7.86 4.29 2.65
N THR A 88 8.41 5.15 3.50
CA THR A 88 8.09 6.57 3.56
C THR A 88 8.38 7.25 2.23
N GLU A 89 9.57 7.03 1.65
CA GLU A 89 9.94 7.59 0.35
C GLU A 89 9.01 7.11 -0.77
N THR A 90 8.72 5.80 -0.82
CA THR A 90 7.81 5.23 -1.83
C THR A 90 6.41 5.84 -1.71
N TYR A 91 5.92 6.00 -0.47
CA TYR A 91 4.62 6.59 -0.21
C TYR A 91 4.56 8.07 -0.63
N GLU A 92 5.49 8.88 -0.13
CA GLU A 92 5.54 10.33 -0.35
C GLU A 92 5.73 10.69 -1.83
N LYS A 93 6.62 9.99 -2.54
CA LYS A 93 6.93 10.31 -3.94
C LYS A 93 5.90 9.79 -4.93
N GLN A 94 5.37 8.59 -4.70
CA GLN A 94 4.56 7.89 -5.72
C GLN A 94 3.08 7.90 -5.39
N VAL A 95 2.70 7.56 -4.16
CA VAL A 95 1.29 7.31 -3.80
C VAL A 95 0.57 8.60 -3.37
N LYS A 96 1.22 9.40 -2.53
CA LYS A 96 0.63 10.60 -1.93
C LYS A 96 0.15 11.64 -2.96
N PRO A 97 0.88 11.93 -4.07
CA PRO A 97 0.45 12.94 -5.03
C PRO A 97 -0.92 12.62 -5.67
N ARG A 98 -1.22 11.34 -5.89
CA ARG A 98 -2.45 10.91 -6.56
C ARG A 98 -3.58 10.56 -5.60
N PHE A 99 -3.26 9.90 -4.48
CA PHE A 99 -4.25 9.29 -3.60
C PHE A 99 -4.25 9.82 -2.18
N GLY A 100 -3.34 10.71 -1.79
CA GLY A 100 -3.19 11.16 -0.40
C GLY A 100 -4.50 11.71 0.20
N ALA A 101 -5.23 12.52 -0.58
CA ALA A 101 -6.51 13.10 -0.17
C ALA A 101 -7.72 12.15 -0.35
N THR A 102 -7.55 11.05 -1.07
CA THR A 102 -8.65 10.12 -1.38
C THR A 102 -9.01 9.31 -0.14
N LYS A 103 -10.31 9.16 0.11
CA LYS A 103 -10.83 8.32 1.20
C LYS A 103 -10.59 6.85 0.90
N LEU A 104 -10.27 6.05 1.92
CA LEU A 104 -10.02 4.62 1.78
C LEU A 104 -11.18 3.87 1.10
N ASN A 105 -12.43 4.25 1.42
CA ASN A 105 -13.62 3.62 0.84
C ASN A 105 -13.89 4.01 -0.62
N ALA A 106 -13.31 5.12 -1.09
CA ALA A 106 -13.50 5.61 -2.45
C ALA A 106 -12.49 4.99 -3.43
N VAL A 107 -11.46 4.31 -2.92
CA VAL A 107 -10.44 3.68 -3.75
C VAL A 107 -10.94 2.33 -4.23
N THR A 108 -10.89 2.14 -5.54
CA THR A 108 -11.34 0.92 -6.22
C THR A 108 -10.16 0.25 -6.92
N THR A 109 -10.24 -1.06 -7.13
CA THR A 109 -9.21 -1.80 -7.87
C THR A 109 -8.93 -1.20 -9.26
N PRO A 110 -9.93 -0.82 -10.07
CA PRO A 110 -9.67 -0.16 -11.36
C PRO A 110 -8.90 1.14 -11.22
N SER A 111 -9.20 1.98 -10.23
CA SER A 111 -8.47 3.24 -10.02
C SER A 111 -6.99 3.01 -9.67
N LEU A 112 -6.70 1.94 -8.93
CA LEU A 112 -5.32 1.55 -8.62
C LEU A 112 -4.62 0.90 -9.81
N GLN A 113 -5.35 0.16 -10.64
CA GLN A 113 -4.81 -0.43 -11.87
C GLN A 113 -4.37 0.67 -12.83
N THR A 114 -5.24 1.64 -13.14
CA THR A 114 -4.90 2.78 -13.99
C THR A 114 -3.67 3.54 -13.46
N PHE A 115 -3.58 3.74 -12.15
CA PHE A 115 -2.41 4.38 -11.55
C PHE A 115 -1.12 3.58 -11.76
N ILE A 116 -1.17 2.25 -11.63
CA ILE A 116 -0.01 1.41 -11.90
C ILE A 116 0.33 1.44 -13.39
N ASP A 117 -0.67 1.43 -14.27
CA ASP A 117 -0.51 1.47 -15.72
C ASP A 117 0.15 2.80 -16.16
N ASP A 118 -0.23 3.93 -15.55
CA ASP A 118 0.40 5.25 -15.79
C ASP A 118 1.89 5.28 -15.41
N LEU A 119 2.30 4.44 -14.45
CA LEU A 119 3.69 4.29 -14.04
C LEU A 119 4.46 3.28 -14.91
N VAL A 120 3.77 2.51 -15.76
CA VAL A 120 4.42 1.62 -16.72
C VAL A 120 5.10 2.48 -17.79
N GLY A 121 6.42 2.29 -17.95
CA GLY A 121 7.25 3.06 -18.88
C GLY A 121 8.08 4.16 -18.23
N THR A 122 7.63 4.71 -17.10
CA THR A 122 8.44 5.66 -16.30
C THR A 122 9.26 4.96 -15.23
N MET A 123 8.77 3.83 -14.71
CA MET A 123 9.42 3.08 -13.63
C MET A 123 9.83 1.67 -14.04
N SER A 124 10.90 1.17 -13.41
CA SER A 124 11.24 -0.26 -13.51
C SER A 124 10.17 -1.13 -12.83
N LEU A 125 10.01 -2.37 -13.30
CA LEU A 125 9.13 -3.36 -12.66
C LEU A 125 9.46 -3.56 -11.17
N SER A 126 10.74 -3.49 -10.81
CA SER A 126 11.16 -3.61 -9.42
C SER A 126 10.62 -2.47 -8.54
N SER A 127 10.52 -1.27 -9.11
CA SER A 127 9.94 -0.09 -8.45
C SER A 127 8.42 -0.20 -8.37
N LEU A 128 7.74 -0.62 -9.46
CA LEU A 128 6.30 -0.86 -9.45
C LEU A 128 5.88 -1.88 -8.38
N LYS A 129 6.67 -2.95 -8.22
CA LYS A 129 6.48 -3.93 -7.13
C LYS A 129 6.56 -3.30 -5.74
N LYS A 130 7.47 -2.34 -5.53
CA LYS A 130 7.58 -1.61 -4.26
C LYS A 130 6.37 -0.71 -4.04
N VAL A 131 5.90 -0.01 -5.08
CA VAL A 131 4.69 0.84 -5.01
C VAL A 131 3.46 0.00 -4.66
N LYS A 132 3.20 -1.09 -5.41
CA LYS A 132 2.11 -2.03 -5.09
C LYS A 132 2.26 -2.59 -3.67
N GLY A 133 3.46 -3.02 -3.30
CA GLY A 133 3.72 -3.56 -1.95
C GLY A 133 3.45 -2.56 -0.82
N CYS A 134 3.76 -1.27 -1.05
CA CYS A 134 3.44 -0.19 -0.12
C CYS A 134 1.92 -0.03 0.02
N LEU A 135 1.19 0.09 -1.09
CA LEU A 135 -0.28 0.19 -1.11
C LEU A 135 -0.95 -1.01 -0.41
N VAL A 136 -0.53 -2.23 -0.74
CA VAL A 136 -1.04 -3.45 -0.12
C VAL A 136 -0.81 -3.42 1.40
N SER A 137 0.33 -2.93 1.87
CA SER A 137 0.66 -2.85 3.30
C SER A 137 -0.20 -1.81 4.02
N VAL A 138 -0.39 -0.62 3.43
CA VAL A 138 -1.26 0.43 3.97
C VAL A 138 -2.70 -0.08 4.07
N PHE A 139 -3.24 -0.69 3.02
CA PHE A 139 -4.60 -1.21 3.05
C PHE A 139 -4.74 -2.42 3.98
N LYS A 140 -3.73 -3.27 4.09
CA LYS A 140 -3.72 -4.38 5.08
C LYS A 140 -3.83 -3.82 6.50
N TYR A 141 -3.07 -2.78 6.82
CA TYR A 141 -3.17 -2.09 8.10
C TYR A 141 -4.56 -1.48 8.30
N ALA A 142 -5.08 -0.76 7.29
CA ALA A 142 -6.40 -0.16 7.36
C ALA A 142 -7.51 -1.20 7.61
N VAL A 143 -7.49 -2.33 6.92
CA VAL A 143 -8.44 -3.43 7.14
C VAL A 143 -8.30 -4.01 8.56
N SER A 144 -7.08 -4.25 9.04
CA SER A 144 -6.85 -4.79 10.39
C SER A 144 -7.37 -3.87 11.52
N ARG A 145 -7.48 -2.57 11.24
CA ARG A 145 -7.99 -1.55 12.18
C ARG A 145 -9.46 -1.19 11.92
N GLY A 146 -10.14 -1.89 11.02
CA GLY A 146 -11.53 -1.59 10.64
C GLY A 146 -11.70 -0.22 9.97
N LEU A 147 -10.65 0.35 9.37
CA LEU A 147 -10.68 1.62 8.63
C LEU A 147 -11.09 1.43 7.16
N ALA A 148 -10.94 0.21 6.65
CA ALA A 148 -11.34 -0.18 5.29
C ALA A 148 -12.01 -1.56 5.33
N ALA A 149 -12.98 -1.79 4.45
CA ALA A 149 -13.69 -3.07 4.37
C ALA A 149 -12.88 -4.17 3.68
N HIS A 150 -12.07 -3.82 2.68
CA HIS A 150 -11.26 -4.74 1.89
C HIS A 150 -10.00 -4.05 1.38
N ASN A 151 -9.07 -4.84 0.83
CA ASN A 151 -7.81 -4.36 0.27
C ASN A 151 -7.86 -4.41 -1.27
N PRO A 152 -8.22 -3.31 -1.96
CA PRO A 152 -8.27 -3.27 -3.43
C PRO A 152 -6.89 -3.39 -4.08
N ALA A 153 -5.80 -3.06 -3.37
CA ALA A 153 -4.45 -3.10 -3.93
C ALA A 153 -3.92 -4.53 -4.14
N ARG A 154 -4.56 -5.55 -3.54
CA ARG A 154 -4.15 -6.96 -3.70
C ARG A 154 -4.35 -7.44 -5.14
N GLU A 155 -5.48 -7.09 -5.72
CA GLU A 155 -5.97 -7.54 -7.03
C GLU A 155 -5.35 -6.80 -8.22
N VAL A 156 -4.56 -5.76 -7.96
CA VAL A 156 -3.90 -4.97 -9.02
C VAL A 156 -2.85 -5.83 -9.73
N ALA A 157 -2.94 -5.97 -11.04
CA ALA A 157 -1.97 -6.70 -11.84
C ALA A 157 -0.71 -5.85 -12.09
N LEU A 158 0.44 -6.51 -12.12
CA LEU A 158 1.70 -5.90 -12.56
C LEU A 158 2.09 -6.51 -13.91
N PRO A 159 2.77 -5.76 -14.79
CA PRO A 159 3.23 -6.29 -16.06
C PRO A 159 4.15 -7.50 -15.86
N GLU A 160 4.07 -8.45 -16.78
CA GLU A 160 4.90 -9.66 -16.73
C GLU A 160 6.37 -9.35 -16.89
N ASN A 161 7.21 -10.07 -16.13
CA ASN A 161 8.65 -9.92 -16.22
C ASN A 161 9.24 -10.90 -17.22
N ASN A 162 9.26 -10.55 -18.50
CA ASN A 162 9.89 -11.39 -19.53
C ASN A 162 11.43 -11.37 -19.47
N ARG A 163 12.03 -10.52 -18.62
CA ARG A 163 13.44 -10.64 -18.27
C ARG A 163 13.62 -11.82 -17.32
N GLY A 164 13.93 -12.98 -17.89
CA GLY A 164 14.37 -14.15 -17.13
C GLY A 164 15.38 -13.72 -16.07
N ARG A 165 15.13 -14.09 -14.82
CA ARG A 165 16.07 -13.85 -13.72
C ARG A 165 17.30 -14.71 -14.00
N LYS A 166 18.24 -14.23 -14.81
CA LYS A 166 19.58 -14.80 -14.87
C LYS A 166 20.13 -14.70 -13.46
N ARG A 167 20.36 -15.85 -12.83
CA ARG A 167 21.13 -15.87 -11.58
C ARG A 167 22.47 -15.17 -11.88
N PRO A 168 22.94 -14.28 -11.00
CA PRO A 168 24.28 -13.75 -11.15
C PRO A 168 25.25 -14.92 -11.31
N GLU A 169 26.04 -14.88 -12.37
CA GLU A 169 27.07 -15.90 -12.61
C GLU A 169 28.15 -15.71 -11.55
N MET A 170 28.47 -16.78 -10.85
CA MET A 170 29.47 -16.74 -9.79
C MET A 170 30.86 -16.80 -10.43
N PRO A 171 31.79 -15.89 -10.07
CA PRO A 171 33.14 -15.93 -10.62
C PRO A 171 33.83 -17.26 -10.30
N THR A 172 34.56 -17.78 -11.28
CA THR A 172 35.43 -18.94 -11.14
C THR A 172 36.61 -18.65 -10.20
N LYS A 173 37.28 -19.70 -9.73
CA LYS A 173 38.48 -19.55 -8.87
C LYS A 173 39.57 -18.70 -9.54
N GLU A 174 39.72 -18.81 -10.86
CA GLU A 174 40.73 -18.04 -11.62
C GLU A 174 40.35 -16.56 -11.71
N GLU A 175 39.08 -16.27 -11.98
CA GLU A 175 38.55 -14.91 -11.99
C GLU A 175 38.65 -14.26 -10.60
N LEU A 176 38.38 -14.99 -9.52
CA LEU A 176 38.57 -14.49 -8.16
C LEU A 176 40.03 -14.15 -7.86
N ARG A 177 40.99 -14.97 -8.32
CA ARG A 177 42.43 -14.65 -8.21
C ARG A 177 42.78 -13.38 -8.97
N ASN A 178 42.24 -13.22 -10.18
CA ASN A 178 42.45 -12.01 -10.99
C ASN A 178 41.84 -10.78 -10.32
N ILE A 179 40.61 -10.88 -9.79
CA ILE A 179 39.96 -9.81 -9.04
C ILE A 179 40.85 -9.38 -7.88
N LEU A 180 41.38 -10.31 -7.08
CA LEU A 180 42.30 -9.99 -5.98
C LEU A 180 43.61 -9.35 -6.45
N LYS A 181 44.18 -9.84 -7.56
CA LYS A 181 45.43 -9.32 -8.15
C LYS A 181 45.29 -7.86 -8.60
N TYR A 182 44.18 -7.52 -9.24
CA TYR A 182 43.94 -6.17 -9.78
C TYR A 182 43.22 -5.23 -8.80
N THR A 183 42.77 -5.73 -7.65
CA THR A 183 42.19 -4.88 -6.59
C THR A 183 43.29 -4.03 -5.95
N PRO A 184 43.11 -2.70 -5.83
CA PRO A 184 44.05 -1.83 -5.14
C PRO A 184 44.34 -2.30 -3.71
N ALA A 185 45.58 -2.13 -3.24
CA ALA A 185 46.04 -2.63 -1.93
C ALA A 185 45.09 -2.26 -0.76
N ARG A 186 44.52 -1.05 -0.78
CA ARG A 186 43.54 -0.58 0.21
C ARG A 186 42.30 -1.49 0.33
N TRP A 187 41.82 -2.05 -0.77
CA TRP A 187 40.59 -2.85 -0.83
C TRP A 187 40.85 -4.36 -0.81
N GLN A 188 42.10 -4.81 -0.96
CA GLN A 188 42.44 -6.23 -0.95
C GLN A 188 41.98 -6.98 0.30
N PRO A 189 42.15 -6.46 1.54
CA PRO A 189 41.64 -7.14 2.73
C PRO A 189 40.13 -7.33 2.71
N PHE A 190 39.40 -6.32 2.24
CA PHE A 190 37.94 -6.34 2.15
C PHE A 190 37.44 -7.40 1.14
N VAL A 191 38.02 -7.41 -0.06
CA VAL A 191 37.66 -8.37 -1.11
C VAL A 191 38.07 -9.79 -0.71
N ARG A 192 39.24 -9.97 -0.07
CA ARG A 192 39.70 -11.27 0.43
C ARG A 192 38.79 -11.81 1.53
N LEU A 193 38.35 -10.98 2.47
CA LEU A 193 37.38 -11.39 3.48
C LEU A 193 36.04 -11.77 2.85
N ALA A 194 35.57 -11.01 1.86
CA ALA A 194 34.32 -11.30 1.16
C ALA A 194 34.34 -12.67 0.45
N THR A 195 35.45 -13.01 -0.21
CA THR A 195 35.57 -14.27 -0.95
C THR A 195 35.68 -15.49 -0.05
N VAL A 196 36.28 -15.36 1.14
CA VAL A 196 36.45 -16.48 2.07
C VAL A 196 35.24 -16.69 2.98
N THR A 197 34.62 -15.61 3.46
CA THR A 197 33.55 -15.70 4.46
C THR A 197 32.16 -15.80 3.86
N GLY A 198 31.96 -15.34 2.61
CA GLY A 198 30.64 -15.24 2.00
C GLY A 198 29.71 -14.23 2.67
N MET A 199 30.23 -13.37 3.56
CA MET A 199 29.46 -12.34 4.26
C MET A 199 28.90 -11.30 3.30
N ARG A 200 27.77 -10.69 3.66
CA ARG A 200 27.23 -9.56 2.89
C ARG A 200 28.12 -8.34 3.04
N ALA A 201 28.14 -7.48 2.02
CA ALA A 201 28.91 -6.23 2.04
C ALA A 201 28.55 -5.29 3.22
N SER A 202 27.32 -5.35 3.74
CA SER A 202 26.92 -4.63 4.96
C SER A 202 27.55 -5.23 6.23
N GLU A 203 27.61 -6.55 6.32
CA GLU A 203 28.19 -7.27 7.46
C GLU A 203 29.71 -7.05 7.51
N LEU A 204 30.40 -7.13 6.36
CA LEU A 204 31.85 -6.86 6.27
C LEU A 204 32.24 -5.46 6.73
N ARG A 205 31.41 -4.44 6.44
CA ARG A 205 31.65 -3.06 6.89
C ARG A 205 31.34 -2.84 8.37
N GLY A 206 30.56 -3.72 8.98
CA GLY A 206 30.21 -3.67 10.40
C GLY A 206 31.14 -4.49 11.30
N LEU A 207 32.15 -5.17 10.73
CA LEU A 207 33.11 -5.98 11.49
C LEU A 207 33.90 -5.12 12.48
N LYS A 208 34.03 -5.63 13.70
CA LYS A 208 34.82 -5.04 14.79
C LYS A 208 35.91 -6.03 15.21
N TRP A 209 37.02 -5.51 15.70
CA TRP A 209 38.16 -6.29 16.20
C TRP A 209 37.97 -6.84 17.62
N SER A 210 36.87 -6.47 18.28
CA SER A 210 36.57 -6.75 19.69
C SER A 210 36.15 -8.19 19.95
#